data_AF-A0A0R3TFJ5-F1
#
_entry.id   AF-A0A0R3TFJ5-F1
#
_cell.length_a   1.000
_cell.length_b   1.000
_cell.length_c   1.000
_cell.angle_alpha   90.00
_cell.angle_beta   90.00
_cell.angle_gamma   90.00
#
_symmetry.space_group_name_H-M   'P 1'
#
loop_
_entity.id
_entity.type
_entity.pdbx_description
1 polymer ?
#
loop_
_entity_poly.entity_id
_entity_poly.type
_entity_poly.pdbx_seq_one_letter_code
_entity_poly.pdbx_strand_id
1 'polypeptide(L)'
;MELSASQKYLKQVRQVTEQLSRQIPKKVQMEGNRSGLIQELVGINARKAQLCAWFEDPDREGHLRMLGGVDPSQSELWIILGRLERRLAAKEEDLIEKNLIYEAIGRLVDSLKVTTDAKKTCTIRNVQDVNQIQHKLVDLRKQLKTVHAELIISSNEHNVLKSELKVGIDTLHTNHLETRKATRPVHDKDAE
;
A
#
# COMPACT_ATOMS: atom_id res chain seq x y z
N MET A 1 -33.78 -58.45 -28.27
CA MET A 1 -33.15 -57.39 -27.46
C MET A 1 -34.03 -56.96 -26.28
N GLU A 2 -35.35 -56.89 -26.44
CA GLU A 2 -36.30 -56.39 -25.42
C GLU A 2 -36.33 -57.22 -24.12
N LEU A 3 -36.29 -58.55 -24.22
CA LEU A 3 -36.24 -59.46 -23.06
C LEU A 3 -35.00 -59.22 -22.17
N SER A 4 -33.84 -58.94 -22.77
CA SER A 4 -32.62 -58.64 -22.01
C SER A 4 -32.69 -57.28 -21.33
N ALA A 5 -33.35 -56.29 -21.93
CA ALA A 5 -33.53 -54.97 -21.33
C ALA A 5 -34.49 -55.07 -20.12
N SER A 6 -35.59 -55.81 -20.27
CA SER A 6 -36.54 -56.09 -19.19
C SER A 6 -35.90 -56.83 -18.00
N GLN A 7 -35.05 -57.82 -18.25
CA GLN A 7 -34.33 -58.53 -17.18
C GLN A 7 -33.31 -57.65 -16.45
N LYS A 8 -32.60 -56.77 -17.18
CA LYS A 8 -31.69 -55.79 -16.56
C LYS A 8 -32.47 -54.81 -15.69
N TYR A 9 -33.63 -54.34 -16.17
CA TYR A 9 -34.51 -53.45 -15.41
C TYR A 9 -35.03 -54.13 -14.14
N LEU A 10 -35.49 -55.39 -14.20
CA LEU A 10 -35.92 -56.14 -13.03
C LEU A 10 -34.80 -56.33 -11.99
N LYS A 11 -33.57 -56.62 -12.44
CA LYS A 11 -32.42 -56.70 -11.53
C LYS A 11 -32.13 -55.37 -10.84
N GLN A 12 -32.20 -54.26 -11.59
CA GLN A 12 -32.01 -52.92 -11.05
C GLN A 12 -33.10 -52.56 -10.03
N VAL A 13 -34.36 -52.83 -10.33
CA VAL A 13 -35.49 -52.60 -9.40
C VAL A 13 -35.31 -53.42 -8.13
N ARG A 14 -34.95 -54.71 -8.23
CA ARG A 14 -34.68 -55.57 -7.07
C ARG A 14 -33.57 -55.02 -6.19
N GLN A 15 -32.45 -54.60 -6.79
CA GLN A 15 -31.33 -54.02 -6.06
C GLN A 15 -31.74 -52.74 -5.33
N VAL A 16 -32.52 -51.86 -5.98
CA VAL A 16 -33.04 -50.63 -5.34
C VAL A 16 -34.01 -50.97 -4.21
N THR A 17 -34.91 -51.93 -4.39
CA THR A 17 -35.85 -52.35 -3.32
C THR A 17 -35.13 -52.93 -2.11
N GLU A 18 -34.05 -53.68 -2.32
CA GLU A 18 -33.25 -54.25 -1.23
C GLU A 18 -32.41 -53.18 -0.52
N GLN A 19 -31.90 -52.19 -1.25
CA GLN A 19 -31.24 -51.04 -0.65
C GLN A 19 -32.20 -50.20 0.19
N LEU A 20 -33.41 -49.94 -0.31
CA LEU A 20 -34.44 -49.21 0.42
C LEU A 20 -34.90 -49.97 1.66
N SER A 21 -35.12 -51.29 1.58
CA SER A 21 -35.53 -52.10 2.73
C SER A 21 -34.49 -52.09 3.87
N ARG A 22 -33.20 -51.97 3.55
CA ARG A 22 -32.12 -51.81 4.54
C ARG A 22 -32.07 -50.40 5.14
N GLN A 23 -32.47 -49.37 4.39
CA GLN A 23 -32.41 -47.97 4.83
C GLN A 23 -33.64 -47.53 5.63
N ILE A 24 -34.82 -48.07 5.34
CA ILE A 24 -36.09 -47.70 6.00
C ILE A 24 -36.03 -47.86 7.53
N PRO A 25 -35.56 -48.99 8.11
CA PRO A 25 -35.50 -49.15 9.57
C PRO A 25 -34.59 -48.13 10.23
N LYS A 26 -33.44 -47.80 9.60
CA LYS A 26 -32.52 -46.78 10.10
C LYS A 26 -33.16 -45.40 10.09
N LYS A 27 -33.89 -45.06 9.03
CA LYS A 27 -34.64 -43.80 8.94
C LYS A 27 -35.69 -43.71 10.05
N VAL A 28 -36.49 -44.76 10.25
CA VAL A 28 -37.53 -44.82 11.29
C VAL A 28 -36.92 -44.68 12.69
N GLN A 29 -35.79 -45.34 12.95
CA GLN A 29 -35.07 -45.21 14.21
C GLN A 29 -34.56 -43.78 14.44
N MET A 30 -33.98 -43.15 13.41
CA MET A 30 -33.52 -41.76 13.51
C MET A 30 -34.68 -40.78 13.71
N GLU A 31 -35.83 -41.00 13.07
CA GLU A 31 -37.04 -40.19 13.28
C GLU A 31 -37.59 -40.35 14.69
N GLY A 32 -37.58 -41.57 15.25
CA GLY A 32 -37.94 -41.82 16.64
C GLY A 32 -37.01 -41.10 17.63
N ASN A 33 -35.69 -41.21 17.42
CA ASN A 33 -34.70 -40.51 18.24
C ASN A 33 -34.87 -38.98 18.15
N ARG A 34 -35.12 -38.46 16.95
CA ARG A 34 -35.37 -37.03 16.74
C ARG A 34 -36.60 -36.57 17.52
N SER A 35 -37.71 -37.31 17.46
CA SER A 35 -38.92 -36.97 18.22
C SER A 35 -38.68 -37.00 19.74
N GLY A 36 -37.92 -37.98 20.24
CA GLY A 36 -37.53 -38.05 21.65
C GLY A 36 -36.71 -36.83 22.08
N LEU A 37 -35.68 -36.47 21.31
CA LEU A 37 -34.85 -35.30 21.57
C LEU A 37 -35.64 -33.99 21.53
N ILE A 38 -36.60 -33.86 20.61
CA ILE A 38 -37.50 -32.68 20.55
C ILE A 38 -38.33 -32.59 21.84
N GLN A 39 -38.88 -33.69 22.31
CA GLN A 39 -39.66 -33.72 23.54
C GLN A 39 -38.82 -33.36 24.77
N GLU A 40 -37.61 -33.90 24.88
CA GLU A 40 -36.67 -33.54 25.95
C GLU A 40 -36.32 -32.05 25.92
N LEU A 41 -36.03 -31.51 24.73
CA LEU A 41 -35.70 -30.10 24.56
C LEU A 41 -36.86 -29.19 24.99
N VAL A 42 -38.09 -29.55 24.62
CA VAL A 42 -39.29 -28.82 25.05
C VAL A 42 -39.44 -28.88 26.58
N GLY A 43 -39.22 -30.04 27.19
CA GLY A 43 -39.26 -30.20 28.65
C GLY A 43 -38.20 -29.35 29.37
N ILE A 44 -36.96 -29.33 28.86
CA ILE A 44 -35.87 -28.52 29.41
C ILE A 44 -36.18 -27.03 29.28
N ASN A 45 -36.71 -26.59 28.13
CA ASN A 45 -37.06 -25.19 27.92
C ASN A 45 -38.21 -24.73 28.83
N ALA A 46 -39.22 -25.57 29.05
CA ALA A 46 -40.30 -25.30 30.00
C ALA A 46 -39.75 -25.16 31.43
N ARG A 47 -38.88 -26.08 31.85
CA ARG A 47 -38.23 -26.02 33.17
C ARG A 47 -37.34 -24.79 33.32
N LYS A 48 -36.59 -24.41 32.29
CA LYS A 48 -35.80 -23.19 32.26
C LYS A 48 -36.68 -21.95 32.45
N ALA A 49 -37.79 -21.86 31.70
CA ALA A 49 -38.70 -20.73 31.80
C ALA A 49 -39.31 -20.59 33.21
N GLN A 50 -39.71 -21.72 33.82
CA GLN A 50 -40.17 -21.74 35.22
C GLN A 50 -39.09 -21.25 36.19
N LEU A 51 -37.84 -21.66 35.98
CA LEU A 51 -36.73 -21.27 36.85
C LEU A 51 -36.38 -19.79 36.67
N CYS A 52 -36.39 -19.27 35.44
CA CYS A 52 -36.21 -17.85 35.15
C CYS A 52 -37.28 -17.01 35.87
N ALA A 53 -38.57 -17.34 35.70
CA ALA A 53 -39.64 -16.65 36.42
C ALA A 53 -39.41 -16.66 37.93
N TRP A 54 -39.07 -17.82 38.50
CA TRP A 54 -38.83 -17.97 39.93
C TRP A 54 -37.60 -17.21 40.48
N PHE A 55 -36.61 -16.90 39.63
CA PHE A 55 -35.44 -16.11 40.00
C PHE A 55 -35.60 -14.62 39.68
N GLU A 56 -36.52 -14.26 38.77
CA GLU A 56 -36.83 -12.87 38.40
C GLU A 56 -37.87 -12.24 39.32
N ASP A 57 -38.62 -13.04 40.10
CA ASP A 57 -39.61 -12.55 41.07
C ASP A 57 -38.94 -11.71 42.18
N PRO A 58 -39.18 -10.37 42.22
CA PRO A 58 -38.51 -9.48 43.17
C PRO A 58 -39.04 -9.64 44.59
N ASP A 59 -40.27 -10.12 44.77
CA ASP A 59 -40.91 -10.29 46.09
C ASP A 59 -40.47 -11.56 46.81
N ARG A 60 -39.56 -12.32 46.22
CA ARG A 60 -39.13 -13.60 46.75
C ARG A 60 -38.21 -13.42 47.96
N GLU A 61 -38.52 -14.14 49.03
CA GLU A 61 -37.72 -14.17 50.26
C GLU A 61 -36.25 -14.51 49.95
N GLY A 62 -35.34 -13.61 50.35
CA GLY A 62 -33.90 -13.74 50.14
C GLY A 62 -33.37 -13.29 48.77
N HIS A 63 -34.23 -12.88 47.83
CA HIS A 63 -33.78 -12.28 46.56
C HIS A 63 -33.38 -10.81 46.78
N LEU A 64 -34.18 -10.07 47.54
CA LEU A 64 -33.85 -8.70 47.92
C LEU A 64 -32.77 -8.71 49.00
N ARG A 65 -31.58 -8.25 48.63
CA ARG A 65 -30.56 -7.87 49.60
C ARG A 65 -30.98 -6.56 50.24
N MET A 66 -31.39 -6.61 51.51
CA MET A 66 -31.59 -5.40 52.32
C MET A 66 -30.23 -4.74 52.53
N LEU A 67 -29.90 -3.81 51.64
CA LEU A 67 -28.79 -2.89 51.82
C LEU A 67 -29.26 -1.87 52.85
N GLY A 68 -28.96 -2.11 54.13
CA GLY A 68 -29.38 -1.21 55.21
C GLY A 68 -29.04 0.26 54.90
N GLY A 69 -29.82 1.17 55.48
CA GLY A 69 -29.78 2.59 55.19
C GLY A 69 -31.14 3.21 55.49
N VAL A 70 -31.20 4.54 55.54
CA VAL A 70 -32.49 5.24 55.59
C VAL A 70 -32.97 5.39 54.16
N ASP A 71 -34.15 4.84 53.86
CA ASP A 71 -34.79 5.10 52.57
C ASP A 71 -35.08 6.59 52.46
N PRO A 72 -34.58 7.27 51.42
CA PRO A 72 -34.80 8.69 51.27
C PRO A 72 -36.29 8.96 51.14
N SER A 73 -36.74 9.99 51.85
CA SER A 73 -38.10 10.49 51.70
C SER A 73 -38.33 10.99 50.27
N GLN A 74 -39.60 11.05 49.86
CA GLN A 74 -39.96 11.52 48.51
C GLN A 74 -39.38 12.90 48.19
N SER A 75 -39.34 13.81 49.17
CA SER A 75 -38.74 15.14 49.02
C SER A 75 -37.23 15.08 48.80
N GLU A 76 -36.51 14.22 49.52
CA GLU A 76 -35.07 14.02 49.33
C GLU A 76 -34.77 13.42 47.95
N LEU A 77 -35.60 12.48 47.47
CA LEU A 77 -35.49 11.93 46.12
C LEU A 77 -35.64 13.03 45.06
N TRP A 78 -36.62 13.92 45.19
CA TRP A 78 -36.78 15.05 44.28
C TRP A 78 -35.57 16.00 44.27
N ILE A 79 -35.00 16.28 45.44
CA ILE A 79 -33.79 17.11 45.55
C ILE A 79 -32.59 16.43 44.87
N ILE A 80 -32.42 15.13 45.10
CA ILE A 80 -31.34 14.34 44.48
C ILE A 80 -31.54 14.31 42.97
N LEU A 81 -32.76 14.04 42.50
CA LEU A 81 -33.11 14.03 41.08
C LEU A 81 -32.76 15.37 40.43
N GLY A 82 -33.25 16.49 40.96
CA GLY A 82 -32.96 17.82 40.41
C GLY A 82 -31.47 18.20 40.46
N ARG A 83 -30.68 17.62 41.39
CA ARG A 83 -29.21 17.76 41.40
C ARG A 83 -28.57 16.94 40.28
N LEU A 84 -29.05 15.71 40.06
CA LEU A 84 -28.55 14.83 39.01
C LEU A 84 -28.90 15.36 37.62
N GLU A 85 -30.12 15.86 37.41
CA GLU A 85 -30.55 16.47 36.15
C GLU A 85 -29.70 17.68 35.79
N ARG A 86 -29.43 18.58 36.74
CA ARG A 86 -28.51 19.72 36.51
C ARG A 86 -27.09 19.28 36.16
N ARG A 87 -26.58 18.25 36.85
CA ARG A 87 -25.25 17.69 36.55
C ARG A 87 -25.22 17.02 35.17
N LEU A 88 -26.30 16.35 34.79
CA LEU A 88 -26.43 15.72 33.49
C LEU A 88 -26.45 16.77 32.38
N ALA A 89 -27.29 17.80 32.50
CA ALA A 89 -27.37 18.90 31.55
C ALA A 89 -26.02 19.60 31.35
N ALA A 90 -25.29 19.89 32.44
CA ALA A 90 -23.96 20.48 32.34
C ALA A 90 -22.94 19.57 31.62
N LYS A 91 -23.06 18.24 31.80
CA LYS A 91 -22.19 17.27 31.10
C LYS A 91 -22.54 17.12 29.64
N GLU A 92 -23.82 17.23 29.29
CA GLU A 92 -24.28 17.23 27.90
C GLU A 92 -23.77 18.47 27.16
N GLU A 93 -23.85 19.65 27.78
CA GLU A 93 -23.30 20.89 27.24
C GLU A 93 -21.77 20.79 27.02
N ASP A 94 -21.02 20.33 28.04
CA ASP A 94 -19.57 20.08 27.95
C ASP A 94 -19.23 19.14 26.77
N LEU A 95 -20.05 18.11 26.54
CA LEU A 95 -19.83 17.13 25.46
C LEU A 95 -20.10 17.72 24.09
N ILE A 96 -21.14 18.54 23.96
CA ILE A 96 -21.49 19.22 22.71
C ILE A 96 -20.36 20.20 22.32
N GLU A 97 -19.85 20.99 23.27
CA GLU A 97 -18.73 21.90 23.01
C GLU A 97 -17.48 21.14 22.56
N LYS A 98 -17.12 20.06 23.27
CA LYS A 98 -15.98 19.21 22.87
C LYS A 98 -16.17 18.62 21.48
N ASN A 99 -17.37 18.14 21.15
CA ASN A 99 -17.63 17.59 19.83
C ASN A 99 -17.46 18.65 18.73
N LEU A 100 -17.93 19.87 18.95
CA LEU A 100 -17.73 20.99 18.02
C LEU A 100 -16.23 21.28 17.78
N ILE A 101 -15.44 21.30 18.86
CA ILE A 101 -13.98 21.49 18.78
C ILE A 101 -13.32 20.32 18.04
N TYR A 102 -13.70 19.08 18.32
CA TYR A 102 -13.18 17.90 17.62
C TYR A 102 -13.48 17.94 16.12
N GLU A 103 -14.69 18.34 15.73
CA GLU A 103 -15.03 18.53 14.32
C GLU A 103 -14.18 19.61 13.66
N ALA A 104 -13.97 20.75 14.34
CA ALA A 104 -13.13 21.82 13.83
C ALA A 104 -11.68 21.36 13.64
N ILE A 105 -11.12 20.66 14.63
CA ILE A 105 -9.78 20.05 14.55
C ILE A 105 -9.74 19.03 13.40
N GLY A 106 -10.75 18.18 13.26
CA GLY A 106 -10.85 17.21 12.17
C GLY A 106 -10.77 17.87 10.79
N ARG A 107 -11.56 18.92 10.56
CA ARG A 107 -11.53 19.71 9.31
C ARG A 107 -10.15 20.32 9.05
N LEU A 108 -9.49 20.85 10.09
CA LEU A 108 -8.13 21.41 9.98
C LEU A 108 -7.10 20.33 9.62
N VAL A 109 -7.16 19.19 10.30
CA VAL A 109 -6.26 18.05 10.05
C VAL A 109 -6.42 17.53 8.63
N ASP A 110 -7.65 17.38 8.15
CA ASP A 110 -7.91 16.90 6.79
C ASP A 110 -7.43 17.90 5.74
N SER A 111 -7.64 19.20 5.95
CA SER A 111 -7.07 20.26 5.09
C SER A 111 -5.53 20.23 5.07
N LEU A 112 -4.89 20.05 6.24
CA LEU A 112 -3.44 19.92 6.35
C LEU A 112 -2.92 18.67 5.63
N LYS A 113 -3.62 17.53 5.71
CA LYS A 113 -3.24 16.32 4.98
C LYS A 113 -3.26 16.56 3.47
N VAL A 114 -4.35 17.12 2.94
CA VAL A 114 -4.47 17.42 1.51
C VAL A 114 -3.35 18.34 1.03
N THR A 115 -3.07 19.43 1.76
CA THR A 115 -1.99 20.36 1.40
C THR A 115 -0.60 19.74 1.52
N THR A 116 -0.39 18.87 2.51
CA THR A 116 0.88 18.16 2.71
C THR A 116 1.13 17.12 1.61
N ASP A 117 0.10 16.35 1.23
CA ASP A 117 0.19 15.37 0.15
C ASP A 117 0.42 16.04 -1.21
N ALA A 118 -0.24 17.17 -1.47
CA ALA A 118 0.02 17.99 -2.66
C ALA A 118 1.47 18.52 -2.69
N LYS A 119 2.01 18.96 -1.56
CA LYS A 119 3.41 19.39 -1.47
C LYS A 119 4.38 18.23 -1.67
N LYS A 120 4.12 17.07 -1.06
CA LYS A 120 4.95 15.87 -1.19
C LYS A 120 5.04 15.42 -2.65
N THR A 121 3.90 15.34 -3.34
CA THR A 121 3.84 14.96 -4.76
C THR A 121 4.58 15.97 -5.64
N CYS A 122 4.43 17.27 -5.38
CA CYS A 122 5.17 18.32 -6.08
C CYS A 122 6.70 18.20 -5.87
N THR A 123 7.15 18.00 -4.63
CA THR A 123 8.58 17.83 -4.32
C THR A 123 9.16 16.60 -5.01
N ILE A 124 8.43 15.47 -5.02
CA ILE A 124 8.85 14.25 -5.72
C ILE A 124 9.01 14.53 -7.22
N ARG A 125 8.05 15.22 -7.83
CA ARG A 125 8.14 15.60 -9.27
C ARG A 125 9.36 16.47 -9.53
N ASN A 126 9.59 17.50 -8.72
CA ASN A 126 10.74 18.39 -8.89
C ASN A 126 12.07 17.62 -8.77
N VAL A 127 12.17 16.66 -7.84
CA VAL A 127 13.36 15.80 -7.73
C VAL A 127 13.54 14.93 -8.98
N GLN A 128 12.46 14.38 -9.54
CA GLN A 128 12.52 13.62 -10.80
C GLN A 128 13.00 14.49 -11.96
N ASP A 129 12.49 15.71 -12.08
CA ASP A 129 12.87 16.66 -13.13
C ASP A 129 14.37 17.04 -13.01
N VAL A 130 14.84 17.33 -11.80
CA VAL A 130 16.27 17.62 -11.53
C VAL A 130 17.13 16.42 -11.90
N ASN A 131 16.73 15.20 -11.54
CA ASN A 131 17.47 13.99 -11.89
C ASN A 131 17.56 13.79 -13.41
N GLN A 132 16.48 14.03 -14.15
CA GLN A 132 16.52 13.96 -15.62
C GLN A 132 17.48 14.98 -16.22
N ILE A 133 17.48 16.21 -15.71
CA ILE A 133 18.42 17.26 -16.15
C ILE A 133 19.86 16.86 -15.83
N GLN A 134 20.13 16.31 -14.64
CA GLN A 134 21.45 15.82 -14.28
C GLN A 134 21.92 14.71 -15.21
N HIS A 135 21.07 13.75 -15.57
CA HIS A 135 21.42 12.72 -16.55
C HIS A 135 21.78 13.32 -17.92
N LYS A 136 20.95 14.23 -18.45
CA LYS A 136 21.25 14.92 -19.71
C LYS A 136 22.56 15.70 -19.65
N LEU A 137 22.84 16.37 -18.53
CA LEU A 137 24.08 17.12 -18.33
C LEU A 137 25.30 16.21 -18.31
N VAL A 138 25.21 15.06 -17.64
CA VAL A 138 26.29 14.06 -17.60
C VAL A 138 26.55 13.50 -19.01
N ASP A 139 25.50 13.24 -19.79
CA ASP A 139 25.65 12.73 -21.16
C ASP A 139 26.25 13.77 -22.10
N LEU A 140 25.77 15.03 -22.05
CA LEU A 140 26.37 16.14 -22.80
C LEU A 140 27.83 16.36 -22.40
N ARG A 141 28.16 16.25 -21.11
CA ARG A 141 29.54 16.35 -20.63
C ARG A 141 30.42 15.25 -21.22
N LYS A 142 29.92 14.02 -21.33
CA LYS A 142 30.65 12.92 -21.97
C LYS A 142 30.88 13.21 -23.45
N GLN A 143 29.86 13.67 -24.18
CA GLN A 143 29.98 14.06 -25.60
C GLN A 143 30.96 15.22 -25.79
N LEU A 144 30.90 16.25 -24.93
CA LEU A 144 31.84 17.36 -24.98
C LEU A 144 33.28 16.86 -24.76
N LYS A 145 33.47 15.92 -23.83
CA LYS A 145 34.78 15.33 -23.55
C LYS A 145 35.34 14.56 -24.75
N THR A 146 34.51 13.83 -25.50
CA THR A 146 34.95 13.12 -26.72
C THR A 146 35.34 14.11 -27.81
N VAL A 147 34.49 15.10 -28.10
CA VAL A 147 34.77 16.14 -29.10
C VAL A 147 36.02 16.95 -28.73
N HIS A 148 36.21 17.25 -27.44
CA HIS A 148 37.41 17.95 -26.97
C HIS A 148 38.68 17.11 -27.18
N ALA A 149 38.62 15.80 -26.96
CA ALA A 149 39.74 14.90 -27.22
C ALA A 149 40.08 14.84 -28.73
N GLU A 150 39.06 14.74 -29.58
CA GLU A 150 39.23 14.77 -31.05
C GLU A 150 39.87 16.10 -31.50
N LEU A 151 39.42 17.23 -30.96
CA LEU A 151 39.97 18.54 -31.27
C LEU A 151 41.45 18.66 -30.86
N ILE A 152 41.83 18.13 -29.69
CA ILE A 152 43.22 18.11 -29.25
C ILE A 152 44.08 17.30 -30.22
N ILE A 153 43.60 16.14 -30.67
CA ILE A 153 44.31 15.29 -31.63
C ILE A 153 44.50 16.03 -32.95
N SER A 154 43.42 16.57 -33.52
CA SER A 154 43.47 17.31 -34.80
C SER A 154 44.37 18.55 -34.72
N SER A 155 44.32 19.30 -33.61
CA SER A 155 45.21 20.44 -33.36
C SER A 155 46.68 20.02 -33.31
N ASN A 156 46.97 18.90 -32.64
CA ASN A 156 48.32 18.36 -32.58
C ASN A 156 48.82 17.92 -33.96
N GLU A 157 48.00 17.20 -34.73
CA GLU A 157 48.31 16.81 -36.12
C GLU A 157 48.61 18.03 -36.99
N HIS A 158 47.78 19.07 -36.93
CA HIS A 158 48.01 20.32 -37.65
C HIS A 158 49.34 20.99 -37.25
N ASN A 159 49.68 21.00 -35.96
CA ASN A 159 50.92 21.59 -35.49
C ASN A 159 52.16 20.81 -35.96
N VAL A 160 52.08 19.49 -36.01
CA VAL A 160 53.14 18.63 -36.58
C VAL A 160 53.30 18.91 -38.07
N LEU A 161 52.21 18.91 -38.85
CA LEU A 161 52.29 19.25 -40.27
C LEU A 161 52.83 20.66 -40.52
N LYS A 162 52.48 21.62 -39.65
CA LYS A 162 52.99 23.00 -39.74
C LYS A 162 54.49 23.08 -39.44
N SER A 163 55.00 22.29 -38.49
CA SER A 163 56.44 22.27 -38.21
C SER A 163 57.21 21.60 -39.34
N GLU A 164 56.69 20.50 -39.91
CA GLU A 164 57.25 19.84 -41.10
C GLU A 164 57.29 20.77 -42.31
N LEU A 165 56.20 21.49 -42.58
CA LEU A 165 56.15 22.48 -43.66
C LEU A 165 57.17 23.60 -43.46
N LYS A 166 57.36 24.06 -42.21
CA LYS A 166 58.34 25.08 -41.88
C LYS A 166 59.77 24.59 -42.11
N VAL A 167 60.10 23.37 -41.67
CA VAL A 167 61.39 22.71 -41.96
C VAL A 167 61.58 22.53 -43.47
N GLY A 168 60.53 22.14 -44.21
CA GLY A 168 60.55 22.03 -45.67
C GLY A 168 60.84 23.36 -46.37
N ILE A 169 60.21 24.45 -45.91
CA ILE A 169 60.47 25.80 -46.43
C ILE A 169 61.91 26.23 -46.12
N ASP A 170 62.37 26.01 -44.89
CA ASP A 170 63.72 26.39 -44.44
C ASP A 170 64.79 25.62 -45.25
N THR A 171 64.58 24.33 -45.52
CA THR A 171 65.46 23.50 -46.35
C THR A 171 65.44 23.89 -47.83
N LEU A 172 64.29 24.25 -48.40
CA LEU A 172 64.22 24.80 -49.75
C LEU A 172 64.94 26.15 -49.84
N HIS A 173 64.81 27.01 -48.81
CA HIS A 173 65.47 28.30 -48.76
C HIS A 173 67.01 28.15 -48.68
N THR A 174 67.52 27.22 -47.85
CA THR A 174 68.96 26.91 -47.83
C THR A 174 69.45 26.32 -49.14
N ASN A 175 68.73 25.36 -49.74
CA ASN A 175 69.06 24.81 -51.05
C ASN A 175 69.04 25.88 -52.17
N HIS A 176 68.13 26.86 -52.10
CA HIS A 176 68.08 27.97 -53.05
C HIS A 176 69.26 28.95 -52.88
N LEU A 177 69.72 29.15 -51.64
CA LEU A 177 70.93 29.92 -51.34
C LEU A 177 72.20 29.20 -51.82
N GLU A 178 72.28 27.87 -51.69
CA GLU A 178 73.41 27.08 -52.17
C GLU A 178 73.47 26.99 -53.70
N THR A 179 72.34 26.80 -54.37
CA THR A 179 72.27 26.85 -55.85
C THR A 179 72.67 28.22 -56.40
N ARG A 180 72.32 29.33 -55.71
CA ARG A 180 72.83 30.69 -56.02
C ARG A 180 74.33 30.87 -55.80
N LYS A 181 74.95 30.13 -54.87
CA LYS A 181 76.41 30.13 -54.66
C LYS A 181 77.12 29.29 -55.73
N ALA A 182 76.54 28.15 -56.12
CA ALA A 182 77.08 27.27 -57.18
C ALA A 182 76.99 27.87 -58.59
N THR A 183 76.13 28.87 -58.83
CA THR A 183 76.09 29.61 -60.11
C THR A 183 77.08 30.79 -60.19
N ARG A 184 77.87 31.06 -59.14
CA ARG A 184 79.00 32.01 -59.24
C ARG A 184 80.26 31.24 -59.63
N PRO A 185 80.91 31.55 -60.76
CA PRO A 185 82.13 30.86 -61.16
C PRO A 185 83.26 31.21 -60.16
N VAL A 186 83.98 30.18 -59.72
CA VAL A 186 85.24 30.34 -59.00
C VAL A 186 86.25 30.92 -59.98
N HIS A 187 86.72 32.14 -59.73
CA HIS A 187 87.93 32.64 -60.36
C HIS A 187 89.04 32.63 -59.31
N ASP A 188 90.00 31.71 -59.50
CA ASP A 188 91.36 31.84 -58.99
C ASP A 188 91.90 33.23 -59.35
N LYS A 189 92.67 33.83 -58.44
CA LYS A 189 94.11 34.00 -58.64
C LYS A 189 94.82 34.64 -57.45
N ASP A 190 96.04 34.15 -57.28
CA ASP A 190 97.15 34.70 -56.52
C ASP A 190 97.51 36.15 -56.90
N ALA A 191 98.27 36.77 -55.99
CA ALA A 191 99.34 37.77 -56.17
C ALA A 191 99.14 39.10 -55.42
N GLU A 192 100.16 39.36 -54.58
CA GLU A 192 100.60 40.60 -53.92
C GLU A 192 99.85 41.10 -52.66
#